data_AF-A0A261TMR3-F1
#
_entry.id   AF-A0A261TMR3-F1
#
_cell.length_a   1.000
_cell.length_b   1.000
_cell.length_c   1.000
_cell.angle_alpha   90.00
_cell.angle_beta   90.00
_cell.angle_gamma   90.00
#
_symmetry.space_group_name_H-M   'P 1'
#
loop_
_entity.id
_entity.type
_entity.pdbx_description
1 polymer ?
#
loop_
_entity_poly.entity_id
_entity_poly.type
_entity_poly.pdbx_seq_one_letter_code
_entity_poly.pdbx_strand_id
1 'polypeptide(L)'
;MSNEQEHNEEHASPIKTPKQLIVTVVLAFVLPILIIILLVNMVTSGTKVGAGSDTLTTDSINKRIAPVSGFELVDANAPKVFKTGEQVFQAVCTACHTAGVAGAPKLGDKAAWAPFIQSGYDSMLNVALHGKGAMPAKGGNPALSDYEVARAVVYMANQSGASLEEPAAPEQAGTSAAGSQPAAASAAAAPAAPAAAAPSPAPAASNASAPPPAPAAAAAPAPQQAQAAVNPAGEKLYKSTCFACHGAGIAGAPKFGDKAAWEPYIKTGVDAMVKVAMQGKGAMPPKGGAANASEDDIRAAVEYMVNAAK
;
A
#
# COMPACT_ATOMS: atom_id res chain seq x y z
N MET A 1 7.43 -103.69 0.66
CA MET A 1 8.85 -103.28 0.61
C MET A 1 9.22 -103.18 -0.85
N SER A 2 9.68 -102.07 -1.40
CA SER A 2 9.56 -100.66 -0.99
C SER A 2 9.39 -99.84 -2.26
N ASN A 3 8.83 -98.63 -2.13
CA ASN A 3 8.46 -97.80 -3.28
C ASN A 3 9.62 -96.89 -3.67
N GLU A 4 10.64 -97.44 -4.35
CA GLU A 4 11.77 -96.63 -4.84
C GLU A 4 11.35 -95.89 -6.12
N GLN A 5 10.73 -94.74 -5.87
CA GLN A 5 10.38 -93.72 -6.85
C GLN A 5 11.55 -92.73 -6.95
N GLU A 6 12.59 -93.03 -7.74
CA GLU A 6 13.74 -92.13 -7.91
C GLU A 6 13.95 -91.65 -9.36
N HIS A 7 13.82 -90.32 -9.50
CA HIS A 7 14.35 -89.41 -10.51
C HIS A 7 13.95 -89.59 -11.99
N ASN A 8 12.91 -88.83 -12.33
CA ASN A 8 12.54 -88.40 -13.68
C ASN A 8 13.18 -87.01 -13.97
N GLU A 9 13.45 -86.69 -15.24
CA GLU A 9 13.69 -85.32 -15.79
C GLU A 9 14.97 -84.51 -15.45
N GLU A 10 16.17 -84.97 -15.84
CA GLU A 10 17.41 -84.15 -15.85
C GLU A 10 18.32 -84.49 -17.07
N HIS A 11 18.83 -83.59 -17.93
CA HIS A 11 18.71 -82.13 -18.04
C HIS A 11 18.52 -81.71 -19.52
N ALA A 12 17.33 -81.26 -19.91
CA ALA A 12 17.14 -80.60 -21.20
C ALA A 12 17.30 -79.08 -21.04
N SER A 13 18.46 -78.54 -21.45
CA SER A 13 18.68 -77.08 -21.42
C SER A 13 17.52 -76.36 -22.14
N PRO A 14 16.79 -75.45 -21.48
CA PRO A 14 15.54 -74.88 -22.02
C PRO A 14 15.76 -73.98 -23.24
N ILE A 15 17.02 -73.72 -23.62
CA ILE A 15 17.46 -72.81 -24.67
C ILE A 15 17.75 -73.60 -25.94
N LYS A 16 16.82 -73.59 -26.90
CA LYS A 16 16.90 -74.37 -28.15
C LYS A 16 17.42 -73.60 -29.36
N THR A 17 17.61 -72.28 -29.25
CA THR A 17 18.15 -71.44 -30.34
C THR A 17 19.13 -70.39 -29.81
N PRO A 18 20.12 -69.95 -30.62
CA PRO A 18 21.04 -68.89 -30.21
C PRO A 18 20.32 -67.54 -29.96
N LYS A 19 19.21 -67.27 -30.64
CA LYS A 19 18.35 -66.11 -30.36
C LYS A 19 17.74 -66.19 -28.96
N GLN A 20 17.25 -67.37 -28.56
CA GLN A 20 16.72 -67.58 -27.22
C GLN A 20 17.81 -67.43 -26.15
N LEU A 21 19.05 -67.86 -26.43
CA LEU A 21 20.16 -67.67 -25.49
C LEU A 21 20.42 -66.19 -25.22
N ILE A 22 20.52 -65.39 -26.29
CA ILE A 22 20.74 -63.94 -26.19
C ILE A 22 19.58 -63.27 -25.42
N VAL A 23 18.33 -63.62 -25.71
CA VAL A 23 17.15 -63.06 -25.01
C VAL A 23 17.15 -63.42 -23.53
N THR A 24 17.42 -64.69 -23.16
CA THR A 24 17.47 -65.12 -21.77
C THR A 24 18.60 -64.43 -21.00
N VAL A 25 19.79 -64.29 -21.60
CA VAL A 25 20.92 -63.57 -20.98
C VAL A 25 20.60 -62.08 -20.80
N VAL A 26 20.06 -61.41 -21.82
CA VAL A 26 19.68 -59.99 -21.72
C VAL A 26 18.61 -59.77 -20.65
N LEU A 27 17.56 -60.61 -20.59
CA LEU A 27 16.56 -60.54 -19.53
C LEU A 27 17.15 -60.78 -18.13
N ALA A 28 18.08 -61.72 -17.99
CA ALA A 28 18.73 -62.02 -16.72
C ALA A 28 19.56 -60.85 -16.17
N PHE A 29 20.02 -59.91 -17.00
CA PHE A 29 20.67 -58.67 -16.56
C PHE A 29 19.72 -57.47 -16.47
N VAL A 30 18.82 -57.30 -17.45
CA VAL A 30 17.92 -56.14 -17.50
C VAL A 30 16.84 -56.20 -16.44
N LEU A 31 16.28 -57.38 -16.14
CA LEU A 31 15.21 -57.51 -15.16
C LEU A 31 15.68 -57.16 -13.73
N PRO A 32 16.83 -57.66 -13.22
CA PRO A 32 17.34 -57.23 -11.92
C PRO A 32 17.72 -55.76 -11.88
N ILE A 33 18.30 -55.20 -12.95
CA ILE A 33 18.63 -53.77 -13.01
C ILE A 33 17.37 -52.91 -12.90
N LEU A 34 16.30 -53.24 -13.64
CA LEU A 34 15.01 -52.56 -13.53
C LEU A 34 14.42 -52.68 -12.13
N ILE A 35 14.45 -53.87 -11.52
CA ILE A 35 13.98 -54.09 -10.15
C ILE A 35 14.78 -53.24 -9.16
N ILE A 36 16.11 -53.18 -9.27
CA ILE A 36 16.96 -52.34 -8.41
C ILE A 36 16.61 -50.85 -8.59
N ILE A 37 16.44 -50.36 -9.82
CA ILE A 37 16.02 -48.97 -10.08
C ILE A 37 14.66 -48.68 -9.44
N LEU A 38 13.69 -49.60 -9.56
CA LEU A 38 12.35 -49.46 -9.00
C LEU A 38 12.37 -49.47 -7.46
N LEU A 39 13.19 -50.35 -6.85
CA LEU A 39 13.41 -50.41 -5.40
C LEU A 39 14.12 -49.17 -4.87
N VAL A 40 15.16 -48.68 -5.55
CA VAL A 40 15.83 -47.41 -5.20
C VAL A 40 14.82 -46.27 -5.25
N ASN A 41 14.05 -46.16 -6.34
CA ASN A 41 13.07 -45.08 -6.51
C ASN A 41 11.93 -45.16 -5.47
N MET A 42 11.49 -46.36 -5.11
CA MET A 42 10.53 -46.61 -4.01
C MET A 42 11.11 -46.18 -2.65
N VAL A 43 12.37 -46.51 -2.36
CA VAL A 43 13.05 -46.14 -1.11
C VAL A 43 13.33 -44.63 -1.04
N THR A 44 13.66 -43.98 -2.17
CA THR A 44 13.89 -42.52 -2.22
C THR A 44 12.61 -41.69 -2.27
N SER A 45 11.50 -42.27 -2.72
CA SER A 45 10.17 -41.64 -2.73
C SER A 45 9.44 -41.75 -1.38
N GLY A 46 9.91 -42.61 -0.47
CA GLY A 46 9.41 -42.67 0.89
C GLY A 46 9.74 -41.39 1.67
N THR A 47 8.77 -40.88 2.42
CA THR A 47 8.99 -39.73 3.31
C THR A 47 10.04 -40.06 4.36
N LYS A 48 11.07 -39.23 4.48
CA LYS A 48 12.12 -39.38 5.50
C LYS A 48 11.56 -38.96 6.86
N VAL A 49 10.92 -39.86 7.58
CA VAL A 49 10.31 -39.58 8.89
C VAL A 49 11.35 -39.57 10.03
N GLY A 50 12.49 -38.92 9.81
CA GLY A 50 13.56 -38.77 10.79
C GLY A 50 13.58 -37.36 11.35
N ALA A 51 13.43 -37.21 12.67
CA ALA A 51 13.57 -35.91 13.34
C ALA A 51 14.99 -35.36 13.14
N GLY A 52 15.15 -34.49 12.12
CA GLY A 52 16.45 -33.99 11.69
C GLY A 52 16.65 -33.95 10.17
N SER A 53 15.97 -34.78 9.38
CA SER A 53 16.19 -34.91 7.91
C SER A 53 16.07 -33.58 7.16
N ASP A 54 15.15 -32.74 7.61
CA ASP A 54 14.78 -31.52 6.89
C ASP A 54 15.60 -30.32 7.38
N THR A 55 16.36 -30.45 8.48
CA THR A 55 17.06 -29.33 9.14
C THR A 55 18.10 -28.62 8.27
N LEU A 56 18.66 -29.34 7.29
CA LEU A 56 19.63 -28.83 6.31
C LEU A 56 19.01 -28.54 4.94
N THR A 57 17.68 -28.66 4.79
CA THR A 57 17.00 -28.27 3.54
C THR A 57 16.98 -26.75 3.40
N THR A 58 17.17 -26.26 2.17
CA THR A 58 17.13 -24.83 1.86
C THR A 58 15.83 -24.18 2.33
N ASP A 59 14.69 -24.87 2.25
CA ASP A 59 13.39 -24.39 2.74
C ASP A 59 13.33 -24.22 4.26
N SER A 60 13.89 -25.17 5.02
CA SER A 60 13.95 -25.09 6.48
C SER A 60 14.95 -24.06 6.98
N ILE A 61 16.03 -23.84 6.21
CA ILE A 61 16.98 -22.75 6.44
C ILE A 61 16.30 -21.41 6.16
N ASN A 62 15.66 -21.23 5.01
CA ASN A 62 14.91 -20.02 4.65
C ASN A 62 13.81 -19.68 5.67
N LYS A 63 13.09 -20.67 6.19
CA LYS A 63 12.09 -20.47 7.27
C LYS A 63 12.69 -20.01 8.60
N ARG A 64 13.98 -20.23 8.85
CA ARG A 64 14.70 -19.79 10.07
C ARG A 64 15.41 -18.45 9.89
N ILE A 65 15.77 -18.08 8.66
CA ILE A 65 16.32 -16.74 8.32
C ILE A 65 15.18 -15.74 8.07
N ALA A 66 13.95 -16.19 7.83
CA ALA A 66 12.78 -15.34 7.68
C ALA A 66 12.65 -14.35 8.85
N PRO A 67 12.48 -13.04 8.59
CA PRO A 67 12.52 -12.03 9.63
C PRO A 67 11.36 -12.21 10.62
N VAL A 68 11.69 -12.42 11.89
CA VAL A 68 10.73 -12.59 12.99
C VAL A 68 9.98 -11.31 13.37
N SER A 69 10.38 -10.17 12.80
CA SER A 69 9.67 -8.90 12.91
C SER A 69 8.94 -8.62 11.59
N GLY A 70 7.62 -8.80 11.58
CA GLY A 70 6.74 -8.60 10.43
C GLY A 70 6.51 -7.13 10.04
N PHE A 71 7.58 -6.32 10.01
CA PHE A 71 7.57 -4.98 9.45
C PHE A 71 8.12 -5.05 8.04
N GLU A 72 7.25 -4.87 7.04
CA GLU A 72 7.71 -4.45 5.73
C GLU A 72 8.39 -3.09 5.91
N LEU A 73 9.70 -3.03 5.65
CA LEU A 73 10.40 -1.78 5.44
C LEU A 73 9.91 -1.19 4.12
N VAL A 74 8.79 -0.47 4.19
CA VAL A 74 8.26 0.31 3.08
C VAL A 74 9.26 1.42 2.79
N ASP A 75 10.13 1.19 1.80
CA ASP A 75 10.98 2.22 1.23
C ASP A 75 10.09 3.37 0.75
N ALA A 76 10.32 4.56 1.29
CA ALA A 76 9.55 5.76 0.97
C ALA A 76 9.62 6.16 -0.51
N ASN A 77 10.60 5.62 -1.26
CA ASN A 77 10.79 5.85 -2.69
C ASN A 77 10.42 4.63 -3.56
N ALA A 78 10.03 3.50 -2.97
CA ALA A 78 9.57 2.35 -3.75
C ALA A 78 8.22 2.68 -4.43
N PRO A 79 8.02 2.31 -5.72
CA PRO A 79 6.73 2.47 -6.37
C PRO A 79 5.64 1.74 -5.60
N LYS A 80 4.71 2.49 -5.00
CA LYS A 80 3.60 1.91 -4.25
C LYS A 80 2.67 1.17 -5.21
N VAL A 81 2.80 -0.16 -5.27
CA VAL A 81 1.91 -1.02 -6.04
C VAL A 81 0.55 -1.08 -5.35
N PHE A 82 -0.36 -0.19 -5.74
CA PHE A 82 -1.67 -0.08 -5.13
C PHE A 82 -2.62 -1.23 -5.57
N LYS A 83 -3.21 -1.95 -4.62
CA LYS A 83 -4.06 -3.13 -4.85
C LYS A 83 -5.30 -2.81 -5.70
N THR A 84 -5.66 -3.63 -6.67
CA THR A 84 -6.85 -3.38 -7.53
C THR A 84 -8.15 -3.35 -6.70
N GLY A 85 -9.21 -2.73 -7.24
CA GLY A 85 -10.51 -2.68 -6.55
C GLY A 85 -11.04 -4.06 -6.14
N GLU A 86 -10.84 -5.06 -7.00
CA GLU A 86 -11.15 -6.46 -6.71
C GLU A 86 -10.27 -7.03 -5.59
N GLN A 87 -8.96 -6.81 -5.61
CA GLN A 87 -8.06 -7.30 -4.55
C GLN A 87 -8.42 -6.71 -3.18
N VAL A 88 -8.80 -5.43 -3.12
CA VAL A 88 -9.26 -4.77 -1.91
C VAL A 88 -10.61 -5.34 -1.46
N PHE A 89 -11.56 -5.54 -2.40
CA PHE A 89 -12.85 -6.17 -2.12
C PHE A 89 -12.67 -7.56 -1.50
N GLN A 90 -11.87 -8.43 -2.14
CA GLN A 90 -11.61 -9.78 -1.68
C GLN A 90 -10.98 -9.84 -0.29
N ALA A 91 -10.02 -8.94 -0.02
CA ALA A 91 -9.26 -8.93 1.23
C ALA A 91 -10.00 -8.33 2.43
N VAL A 92 -11.01 -7.47 2.23
CA VAL A 92 -11.61 -6.66 3.31
C VAL A 92 -13.14 -6.61 3.25
N CYS A 93 -13.74 -6.46 2.06
CA CYS A 93 -15.16 -6.13 1.93
C CYS A 93 -16.08 -7.38 1.85
N THR A 94 -15.56 -8.52 1.38
CA THR A 94 -16.29 -9.80 1.25
C THR A 94 -16.99 -10.25 2.52
N ALA A 95 -16.35 -10.03 3.68
CA ALA A 95 -16.86 -10.40 5.01
C ALA A 95 -18.30 -9.89 5.27
N CYS A 96 -18.67 -8.73 4.72
CA CYS A 96 -20.02 -8.19 4.82
C CYS A 96 -20.78 -8.18 3.50
N HIS A 97 -20.13 -7.74 2.40
CA HIS A 97 -20.82 -7.44 1.14
C HIS A 97 -21.07 -8.67 0.24
N THR A 98 -20.54 -9.86 0.56
CA THR A 98 -20.93 -11.08 -0.15
C THR A 98 -22.26 -11.63 0.38
N ALA A 99 -22.39 -11.74 1.70
CA ALA A 99 -23.58 -12.31 2.35
C ALA A 99 -24.66 -11.27 2.71
N GLY A 100 -24.32 -9.96 2.68
CA GLY A 100 -25.19 -8.87 3.12
C GLY A 100 -25.28 -8.73 4.64
N VAL A 101 -24.18 -9.00 5.35
CA VAL A 101 -24.11 -8.98 6.82
C VAL A 101 -24.48 -7.60 7.34
N ALA A 102 -25.24 -7.55 8.44
CA ALA A 102 -25.74 -6.31 9.06
C ALA A 102 -26.50 -5.37 8.10
N GLY A 103 -27.11 -5.92 7.03
CA GLY A 103 -27.84 -5.13 6.04
C GLY A 103 -26.96 -4.49 4.96
N ALA A 104 -25.69 -4.89 4.85
CA ALA A 104 -24.82 -4.45 3.76
C ALA A 104 -25.41 -4.80 2.39
N PRO A 105 -25.38 -3.89 1.38
CA PRO A 105 -25.83 -4.22 0.04
C PRO A 105 -24.90 -5.28 -0.59
N LYS A 106 -25.51 -6.36 -1.09
CA LYS A 106 -24.78 -7.50 -1.64
C LYS A 106 -24.14 -7.14 -2.99
N LEU A 107 -22.89 -7.56 -3.22
CA LEU A 107 -22.25 -7.40 -4.52
C LEU A 107 -23.10 -8.06 -5.62
N GLY A 108 -23.39 -7.34 -6.70
CA GLY A 108 -24.20 -7.82 -7.82
C GLY A 108 -25.71 -7.62 -7.65
N ASP A 109 -26.20 -7.26 -6.46
CA ASP A 109 -27.62 -6.96 -6.23
C ASP A 109 -27.98 -5.57 -6.75
N LYS A 110 -28.33 -5.49 -8.04
CA LYS A 110 -28.68 -4.24 -8.72
C LYS A 110 -29.82 -3.47 -8.05
N ALA A 111 -30.76 -4.17 -7.40
CA ALA A 111 -31.89 -3.52 -6.71
C ALA A 111 -31.44 -2.89 -5.39
N ALA A 112 -30.59 -3.58 -4.61
CA ALA A 112 -29.99 -3.02 -3.41
C ALA A 112 -29.01 -1.87 -3.71
N TRP A 113 -28.30 -1.92 -4.86
CA TRP A 113 -27.31 -0.92 -5.24
C TRP A 113 -27.85 0.31 -5.96
N ALA A 114 -28.99 0.22 -6.65
CA ALA A 114 -29.63 1.33 -7.36
C ALA A 114 -29.68 2.67 -6.58
N PRO A 115 -30.16 2.74 -5.31
CA PRO A 115 -30.21 4.01 -4.58
C PRO A 115 -28.82 4.59 -4.26
N PHE A 116 -27.81 3.74 -4.06
CA PHE A 116 -26.44 4.18 -3.80
C PHE A 116 -25.76 4.68 -5.08
N ILE A 117 -25.94 3.96 -6.19
CA ILE A 117 -25.48 4.40 -7.52
C ILE A 117 -26.13 5.73 -7.90
N GLN A 118 -27.44 5.90 -7.66
CA GLN A 118 -28.17 7.14 -7.90
C GLN A 118 -27.72 8.30 -6.99
N SER A 119 -27.22 8.01 -5.78
CA SER A 119 -26.63 9.02 -4.89
C SER A 119 -25.26 9.53 -5.34
N GLY A 120 -24.67 8.90 -6.36
CA GLY A 120 -23.41 9.30 -6.98
C GLY A 120 -22.18 8.67 -6.33
N TYR A 121 -21.10 8.63 -7.11
CA TYR A 121 -19.82 8.03 -6.72
C TYR A 121 -19.25 8.64 -5.43
N ASP A 122 -19.23 9.97 -5.31
CA ASP A 122 -18.65 10.65 -4.14
C ASP A 122 -19.39 10.32 -2.83
N SER A 123 -20.71 10.08 -2.89
CA SER A 123 -21.48 9.67 -1.71
C SER A 123 -21.10 8.27 -1.24
N MET A 124 -20.98 7.33 -2.18
CA MET A 124 -20.52 5.96 -1.91
C MET A 124 -19.07 5.94 -1.40
N LEU A 125 -18.19 6.76 -2.00
CA LEU A 125 -16.80 6.90 -1.56
C LEU A 125 -16.69 7.48 -0.15
N ASN A 126 -17.46 8.52 0.16
CA ASN A 126 -17.47 9.14 1.50
C ASN A 126 -17.88 8.11 2.57
N VAL A 127 -18.95 7.34 2.31
CA VAL A 127 -19.38 6.25 3.20
C VAL A 127 -18.32 5.15 3.33
N ALA A 128 -17.63 4.78 2.25
CA ALA A 128 -16.57 3.77 2.29
C ALA A 128 -15.31 4.24 3.05
N LEU A 129 -14.95 5.52 2.95
CA LEU A 129 -13.79 6.10 3.64
C LEU A 129 -14.05 6.32 5.13
N HIS A 130 -15.21 6.88 5.50
CA HIS A 130 -15.51 7.29 6.88
C HIS A 130 -16.36 6.28 7.66
N GLY A 131 -17.01 5.34 6.99
CA GLY A 131 -17.95 4.39 7.59
C GLY A 131 -19.34 5.00 7.80
N LYS A 132 -20.35 4.13 7.95
CA LYS A 132 -21.73 4.51 8.28
C LYS A 132 -22.48 3.33 8.92
N GLY A 133 -23.04 3.55 10.11
CA GLY A 133 -23.77 2.51 10.84
C GLY A 133 -22.86 1.31 11.15
N ALA A 134 -23.24 0.13 10.67
CA ALA A 134 -22.46 -1.10 10.84
C ALA A 134 -21.24 -1.22 9.90
N MET A 135 -21.09 -0.32 8.90
CA MET A 135 -19.94 -0.32 8.00
C MET A 135 -18.79 0.51 8.60
N PRO A 136 -17.64 -0.09 8.97
CA PRO A 136 -16.48 0.64 9.49
C PRO A 136 -15.75 1.43 8.40
N ALA A 137 -15.04 2.49 8.81
CA ALA A 137 -14.15 3.29 7.96
C ALA A 137 -13.14 2.40 7.22
N LYS A 138 -12.99 2.61 5.89
CA LYS A 138 -12.13 1.82 4.99
C LYS A 138 -12.38 0.30 5.05
N GLY A 139 -13.63 -0.10 5.29
CA GLY A 139 -13.99 -1.51 5.49
C GLY A 139 -13.37 -2.14 6.73
N GLY A 140 -12.83 -1.34 7.66
CA GLY A 140 -12.15 -1.82 8.87
C GLY A 140 -10.64 -2.00 8.70
N ASN A 141 -10.07 -1.72 7.51
CA ASN A 141 -8.64 -1.78 7.27
C ASN A 141 -8.03 -0.37 7.14
N PRO A 142 -7.47 0.21 8.23
CA PRO A 142 -6.90 1.56 8.20
C PRO A 142 -5.64 1.69 7.33
N ALA A 143 -4.98 0.57 6.97
CA ALA A 143 -3.77 0.58 6.13
C ALA A 143 -4.07 0.79 4.63
N LEU A 144 -5.33 0.66 4.20
CA LEU A 144 -5.72 0.97 2.82
C LEU A 144 -5.55 2.47 2.53
N SER A 145 -4.94 2.79 1.38
CA SER A 145 -4.97 4.15 0.86
C SER A 145 -6.37 4.53 0.39
N ASP A 146 -6.67 5.83 0.39
CA ASP A 146 -7.98 6.33 -0.03
C ASP A 146 -8.26 5.97 -1.50
N TYR A 147 -7.21 5.87 -2.32
CA TYR A 147 -7.22 5.40 -3.71
C TYR A 147 -7.53 3.88 -3.87
N GLU A 148 -7.11 3.05 -2.92
CA GLU A 148 -7.46 1.61 -2.91
C GLU A 148 -8.92 1.41 -2.52
N VAL A 149 -9.43 2.17 -1.55
CA VAL A 149 -10.87 2.18 -1.21
C VAL A 149 -11.70 2.71 -2.38
N ALA A 150 -11.25 3.77 -3.04
CA ALA A 150 -11.90 4.36 -4.21
C ALA A 150 -12.10 3.35 -5.35
N ARG A 151 -11.06 2.59 -5.70
CA ARG A 151 -11.16 1.51 -6.69
C ARG A 151 -12.05 0.35 -6.25
N ALA A 152 -12.07 0.02 -4.96
CA ALA A 152 -12.98 -0.99 -4.42
C ALA A 152 -14.45 -0.58 -4.59
N VAL A 153 -14.78 0.69 -4.33
CA VAL A 153 -16.13 1.24 -4.54
C VAL A 153 -16.53 1.18 -6.02
N VAL A 154 -15.64 1.56 -6.95
CA VAL A 154 -15.90 1.46 -8.39
C VAL A 154 -16.13 0.01 -8.82
N TYR A 155 -15.26 -0.92 -8.39
CA TYR A 155 -15.45 -2.35 -8.67
C TYR A 155 -16.81 -2.84 -8.15
N MET A 156 -17.16 -2.53 -6.90
CA MET A 156 -18.42 -2.98 -6.30
C MET A 156 -19.66 -2.39 -6.98
N ALA A 157 -19.63 -1.10 -7.32
CA ALA A 157 -20.71 -0.44 -8.04
C ALA A 157 -20.88 -1.01 -9.46
N ASN A 158 -19.78 -1.24 -10.18
CA ASN A 158 -19.81 -1.73 -11.56
C ASN A 158 -20.32 -3.19 -11.64
N GLN A 159 -19.86 -4.06 -10.74
CA GLN A 159 -20.42 -5.42 -10.59
C GLN A 159 -21.92 -5.40 -10.24
N SER A 160 -22.38 -4.32 -9.58
CA SER A 160 -23.77 -4.14 -9.15
C SER A 160 -24.61 -3.26 -10.09
N GLY A 161 -24.15 -3.05 -11.34
CA GLY A 161 -24.92 -2.42 -12.41
C GLY A 161 -24.62 -0.94 -12.70
N ALA A 162 -23.58 -0.35 -12.10
CA ALA A 162 -23.03 0.93 -12.55
C ALA A 162 -22.04 0.75 -13.72
N SER A 163 -21.59 1.88 -14.27
CA SER A 163 -20.47 1.96 -15.22
C SER A 163 -19.65 3.21 -14.90
N LEU A 164 -18.97 3.20 -13.76
CA LEU A 164 -18.08 4.26 -13.31
C LEU A 164 -16.66 4.01 -13.84
N GLU A 165 -15.98 5.03 -14.35
CA GLU A 165 -14.54 4.95 -14.63
C GLU A 165 -13.73 4.68 -13.36
N GLU A 166 -12.61 3.96 -13.51
CA GLU A 166 -11.66 3.77 -12.42
C GLU A 166 -10.95 5.10 -12.12
N PRO A 167 -10.79 5.50 -10.84
CA PRO A 167 -10.17 6.77 -10.49
C PRO A 167 -8.73 6.83 -10.99
N ALA A 168 -8.26 8.00 -11.40
CA ALA A 168 -6.85 8.19 -11.75
C ALA A 168 -5.96 7.86 -10.54
N ALA A 169 -4.84 7.16 -10.79
CA ALA A 169 -3.82 6.96 -9.78
C ALA A 169 -3.31 8.32 -9.29
N PRO A 170 -3.17 8.55 -7.97
CA PRO A 170 -2.54 9.75 -7.48
C PRO A 170 -1.11 9.80 -8.03
N GLU A 171 -0.75 10.90 -8.69
CA GLU A 171 0.58 11.06 -9.26
C GLU A 171 1.63 10.78 -8.18
N GLN A 172 2.54 9.86 -8.49
CA GLN A 172 3.61 9.51 -7.59
C GLN A 172 4.50 10.75 -7.45
N ALA A 173 4.54 11.32 -6.24
CA ALA A 173 5.42 12.43 -5.89
C ALA A 173 6.89 11.97 -5.92
N GLY A 174 7.41 11.83 -7.14
CA GLY A 174 8.59 11.03 -7.45
C GLY A 174 9.03 11.08 -8.92
N THR A 175 8.36 11.86 -9.77
CA THR A 175 8.94 12.35 -11.04
C THR A 175 8.68 13.83 -11.18
N SER A 176 9.73 14.66 -11.05
CA SER A 176 9.67 16.02 -11.57
C SER A 176 9.46 15.96 -13.08
N ALA A 177 8.25 16.28 -13.53
CA ALA A 177 7.99 16.49 -14.94
C ALA A 177 8.78 17.72 -15.41
N ALA A 178 9.91 17.49 -16.08
CA ALA A 178 10.42 18.46 -17.03
C ALA A 178 9.32 18.66 -18.09
N GLY A 179 8.79 19.88 -18.15
CA GLY A 179 7.41 20.12 -18.55
C GLY A 179 7.00 19.67 -19.96
N SER A 180 5.69 19.53 -20.11
CA SER A 180 4.98 19.72 -21.39
C SER A 180 3.60 20.29 -21.12
N GLN A 181 3.46 21.60 -21.34
CA GLN A 181 2.15 22.25 -21.44
C GLN A 181 1.39 21.75 -22.69
N PRO A 182 0.05 21.90 -22.74
CA PRO A 182 -0.77 21.26 -23.77
C PRO A 182 -0.57 21.88 -25.15
N ALA A 183 -0.73 21.05 -26.18
CA ALA A 183 -0.67 21.47 -27.56
C ALA A 183 -1.83 22.41 -27.92
N ALA A 184 -1.49 23.64 -28.32
CA ALA A 184 -2.37 24.58 -29.01
C ALA A 184 -1.76 24.94 -30.37
N ALA A 185 -2.64 25.22 -31.34
CA ALA A 185 -2.38 25.30 -32.77
C ALA A 185 -1.10 26.03 -33.23
N SER A 186 -0.44 25.47 -34.25
CA SER A 186 0.66 26.09 -34.98
C SER A 186 0.16 27.08 -36.04
N ALA A 187 0.74 28.28 -36.05
CA ALA A 187 0.77 29.19 -37.19
C ALA A 187 2.20 29.73 -37.34
N ALA A 188 2.70 29.83 -38.57
CA ALA A 188 4.13 29.86 -38.86
C ALA A 188 4.77 31.26 -38.92
N ALA A 189 6.03 31.36 -38.48
CA ALA A 189 7.06 32.21 -39.09
C ALA A 189 8.47 31.79 -38.60
N ALA A 190 9.50 31.98 -39.43
CA ALA A 190 10.92 31.70 -39.16
C ALA A 190 11.77 32.90 -39.63
N PRO A 191 13.12 32.88 -39.54
CA PRO A 191 13.96 32.69 -38.35
C PRO A 191 15.03 33.81 -38.20
N ALA A 192 15.73 33.87 -37.05
CA ALA A 192 17.04 34.53 -36.93
C ALA A 192 17.89 33.94 -35.78
N ALA A 193 19.21 33.87 -35.98
CA ALA A 193 20.23 33.26 -35.11
C ALA A 193 21.62 33.82 -35.50
N PRO A 194 22.75 33.53 -34.81
CA PRO A 194 22.99 33.30 -33.37
C PRO A 194 24.27 34.00 -32.81
N ALA A 195 24.48 33.95 -31.49
CA ALA A 195 25.79 33.88 -30.79
C ALA A 195 25.51 33.45 -29.31
N ALA A 196 26.05 32.38 -28.71
CA ALA A 196 27.43 31.90 -28.52
C ALA A 196 28.31 32.84 -27.63
N ALA A 197 29.01 32.41 -26.57
CA ALA A 197 29.00 31.17 -25.76
C ALA A 197 29.75 31.41 -24.41
N ALA A 198 29.34 30.70 -23.33
CA ALA A 198 30.12 29.89 -22.34
C ALA A 198 31.55 30.27 -21.83
N PRO A 199 32.13 29.65 -20.75
CA PRO A 199 31.57 28.90 -19.61
C PRO A 199 32.19 29.26 -18.21
N SER A 200 31.85 28.45 -17.19
CA SER A 200 32.34 28.40 -15.79
C SER A 200 33.83 27.97 -15.62
N PRO A 201 34.45 28.04 -14.41
CA PRO A 201 34.39 26.88 -13.49
C PRO A 201 34.48 27.17 -11.95
N ALA A 202 34.29 26.12 -11.13
CA ALA A 202 34.71 25.98 -9.71
C ALA A 202 35.99 25.10 -9.62
N PRO A 203 36.66 24.77 -8.47
CA PRO A 203 36.07 24.12 -7.27
C PRO A 203 36.77 24.28 -5.86
N ALA A 204 36.13 23.69 -4.83
CA ALA A 204 36.65 22.93 -3.65
C ALA A 204 37.59 23.50 -2.52
N ALA A 205 37.02 23.53 -1.29
CA ALA A 205 37.39 22.76 -0.07
C ALA A 205 38.51 23.14 0.96
N SER A 206 38.07 23.27 2.23
CA SER A 206 38.60 22.73 3.52
C SER A 206 39.89 23.24 4.22
N ASN A 207 39.76 23.86 5.42
CA ASN A 207 40.14 23.31 6.76
C ASN A 207 40.07 24.34 7.93
N ALA A 208 40.22 23.89 9.19
CA ALA A 208 39.73 24.57 10.41
C ALA A 208 40.80 25.06 11.42
N SER A 209 40.46 26.05 12.28
CA SER A 209 40.79 26.17 13.74
C SER A 209 40.37 27.54 14.34
N ALA A 210 40.24 27.65 15.67
CA ALA A 210 39.77 28.82 16.45
C ALA A 210 40.45 28.84 17.84
N PRO A 211 40.01 29.58 18.89
CA PRO A 211 39.35 30.91 19.03
C PRO A 211 40.32 31.85 19.84
N PRO A 212 39.94 32.76 20.79
CA PRO A 212 38.72 33.56 21.05
C PRO A 212 39.06 35.08 20.88
N PRO A 213 38.87 36.10 21.78
CA PRO A 213 38.21 36.23 23.10
C PRO A 213 36.75 36.80 23.01
N ALA A 214 36.26 37.45 24.07
CA ALA A 214 34.92 38.06 24.26
C ALA A 214 35.05 39.24 25.28
N PRO A 215 33.99 39.92 25.79
CA PRO A 215 32.55 39.83 25.48
C PRO A 215 31.81 41.20 25.31
N ALA A 216 30.60 41.17 24.75
CA ALA A 216 29.57 42.19 25.00
C ALA A 216 28.16 41.59 24.80
N ALA A 217 27.25 41.77 25.75
CA ALA A 217 25.90 41.23 25.68
C ALA A 217 24.97 42.16 24.88
N ALA A 218 24.30 41.62 23.86
CA ALA A 218 23.18 42.25 23.15
C ALA A 218 22.10 41.21 22.87
N ALA A 219 20.84 41.66 22.77
CA ALA A 219 19.67 40.80 22.84
C ALA A 219 19.61 39.69 21.78
N ALA A 220 19.11 38.52 22.17
CA ALA A 220 18.78 37.45 21.24
C ALA A 220 17.73 37.94 20.21
N PRO A 221 17.91 37.65 18.91
CA PRO A 221 16.83 37.83 17.94
C PRO A 221 15.66 36.96 18.36
N ALA A 222 14.46 37.52 18.41
CA ALA A 222 13.24 36.71 18.51
C ALA A 222 13.23 35.69 17.36
N PRO A 223 12.78 34.44 17.57
CA PRO A 223 12.69 33.47 16.49
C PRO A 223 11.74 34.02 15.43
N GLN A 224 12.33 34.48 14.32
CA GLN A 224 11.61 34.79 13.09
C GLN A 224 10.74 33.58 12.81
N GLN A 225 9.41 33.76 12.84
CA GLN A 225 8.49 32.66 12.56
C GLN A 225 8.85 32.12 11.19
N ALA A 226 9.37 30.89 11.17
CA ALA A 226 9.60 30.19 9.93
C ALA A 226 8.27 30.21 9.19
N GLN A 227 8.25 30.76 7.98
CA GLN A 227 7.11 30.68 7.09
C GLN A 227 6.95 29.19 6.76
N ALA A 228 6.22 28.48 7.61
CA ALA A 228 6.04 27.05 7.51
C ALA A 228 5.44 26.78 6.14
N ALA A 229 6.21 26.09 5.29
CA ALA A 229 5.72 25.61 4.02
C ALA A 229 4.44 24.83 4.34
N VAL A 230 3.33 25.25 3.72
CA VAL A 230 1.99 24.76 4.06
C VAL A 230 2.02 23.24 4.05
N ASN A 231 1.93 22.63 5.23
CA ASN A 231 2.00 21.18 5.34
C ASN A 231 0.74 20.60 4.67
N PRO A 232 0.87 19.79 3.59
CA PRO A 232 -0.30 19.28 2.87
C PRO A 232 -1.20 18.39 3.75
N ALA A 233 -0.68 17.84 4.85
CA ALA A 233 -1.49 17.15 5.85
C ALA A 233 -2.51 18.09 6.54
N GLY A 234 -2.14 19.35 6.80
CA GLY A 234 -2.99 20.36 7.40
C GLY A 234 -4.16 20.77 6.50
N GLU A 235 -3.89 20.97 5.21
CA GLU A 235 -4.95 21.20 4.21
C GLU A 235 -5.88 19.99 4.08
N LYS A 236 -5.33 18.77 4.06
CA LYS A 236 -6.13 17.53 4.00
C LYS A 236 -7.04 17.39 5.22
N LEU A 237 -6.52 17.61 6.43
CA LEU A 237 -7.32 17.53 7.66
C LEU A 237 -8.40 18.62 7.70
N TYR A 238 -8.05 19.84 7.29
CA TYR A 238 -9.02 20.92 7.16
C TYR A 238 -10.18 20.50 6.22
N LYS A 239 -9.88 20.07 4.99
CA LYS A 239 -10.89 19.66 4.02
C LYS A 239 -11.73 18.48 4.49
N SER A 240 -11.12 17.53 5.20
CA SER A 240 -11.80 16.31 5.68
C SER A 240 -12.71 16.53 6.89
N THR A 241 -12.43 17.52 7.74
CA THR A 241 -13.10 17.62 9.05
C THR A 241 -13.44 19.05 9.44
N CYS A 242 -12.48 19.97 9.43
CA CYS A 242 -12.70 21.34 9.91
C CYS A 242 -13.60 22.17 8.98
N PHE A 243 -13.55 21.91 7.66
CA PHE A 243 -14.34 22.59 6.63
C PHE A 243 -15.85 22.49 6.88
N ALA A 244 -16.32 21.37 7.44
CA ALA A 244 -17.74 21.15 7.71
C ALA A 244 -18.39 22.29 8.53
N CYS A 245 -17.64 22.87 9.48
CA CYS A 245 -18.10 24.05 10.23
C CYS A 245 -17.44 25.35 9.73
N HIS A 246 -16.13 25.35 9.51
CA HIS A 246 -15.38 26.58 9.19
C HIS A 246 -15.50 27.05 7.73
N GLY A 247 -15.98 26.22 6.80
CA GLY A 247 -16.19 26.62 5.41
C GLY A 247 -17.33 27.63 5.25
N ALA A 248 -18.42 27.43 6.01
CA ALA A 248 -19.60 28.31 6.02
C ALA A 248 -19.72 29.20 7.28
N GLY A 249 -18.96 28.91 8.33
CA GLY A 249 -19.08 29.58 9.64
C GLY A 249 -20.23 29.04 10.50
N ILE A 250 -20.52 27.73 10.40
CA ILE A 250 -21.62 27.09 11.11
C ILE A 250 -21.45 27.26 12.63
N ALA A 251 -22.56 27.53 13.33
CA ALA A 251 -22.60 27.77 14.78
C ALA A 251 -21.66 28.90 15.27
N GLY A 252 -21.34 29.87 14.40
CA GLY A 252 -20.45 30.99 14.73
C GLY A 252 -18.96 30.66 14.65
N ALA A 253 -18.59 29.55 13.99
CA ALA A 253 -17.19 29.26 13.69
C ALA A 253 -16.57 30.37 12.81
N PRO A 254 -15.33 30.82 13.06
CA PRO A 254 -14.67 31.79 12.18
C PRO A 254 -14.47 31.19 10.79
N LYS A 255 -15.01 31.89 9.78
CA LYS A 255 -15.05 31.40 8.41
C LYS A 255 -13.65 31.36 7.79
N PHE A 256 -13.31 30.28 7.12
CA PHE A 256 -12.02 30.12 6.45
C PHE A 256 -11.80 31.22 5.40
N GLY A 257 -10.63 31.86 5.44
CA GLY A 257 -10.28 32.99 4.57
C GLY A 257 -10.84 34.35 5.00
N ASP A 258 -11.68 34.41 6.03
CA ASP A 258 -12.22 35.68 6.55
C ASP A 258 -11.20 36.38 7.46
N LYS A 259 -10.42 37.29 6.88
CA LYS A 259 -9.36 38.01 7.59
C LYS A 259 -9.87 38.74 8.85
N ALA A 260 -11.05 39.36 8.77
CA ALA A 260 -11.62 40.12 9.87
C ALA A 260 -12.09 39.21 11.02
N ALA A 261 -12.66 38.04 10.70
CA ALA A 261 -13.02 37.05 11.71
C ALA A 261 -11.78 36.40 12.36
N TRP A 262 -10.68 36.23 11.63
CA TRP A 262 -9.48 35.54 12.13
C TRP A 262 -8.48 36.43 12.86
N GLU A 263 -8.40 37.73 12.56
CA GLU A 263 -7.47 38.69 13.18
C GLU A 263 -7.38 38.61 14.73
N PRO A 264 -8.49 38.57 15.50
CA PRO A 264 -8.40 38.47 16.97
C PRO A 264 -7.83 37.13 17.45
N TYR A 265 -8.00 36.04 16.70
CA TYR A 265 -7.45 34.72 17.06
C TYR A 265 -5.97 34.62 16.67
N ILE A 266 -5.58 35.16 15.50
CA ILE A 266 -4.18 35.22 15.06
C ILE A 266 -3.31 35.96 16.09
N LYS A 267 -3.83 37.03 16.71
CA LYS A 267 -3.18 37.77 17.81
C LYS A 267 -2.92 36.94 19.08
N THR A 268 -3.60 35.80 19.27
CA THR A 268 -3.34 34.88 20.40
C THR A 268 -2.20 33.90 20.15
N GLY A 269 -1.73 33.77 18.91
CA GLY A 269 -0.68 32.84 18.51
C GLY A 269 -1.18 31.41 18.20
N VAL A 270 -0.40 30.68 17.41
CA VAL A 270 -0.76 29.33 16.93
C VAL A 270 -0.95 28.36 18.09
N ASP A 271 -0.08 28.36 19.11
CA ASP A 271 -0.17 27.43 20.25
C ASP A 271 -1.46 27.59 21.06
N ALA A 272 -1.94 28.82 21.23
CA ALA A 272 -3.21 29.08 21.90
C ALA A 272 -4.40 28.54 21.08
N MET A 273 -4.37 28.73 19.75
CA MET A 273 -5.38 28.20 18.84
C MET A 273 -5.35 26.66 18.77
N VAL A 274 -4.17 26.03 18.73
CA VAL A 274 -4.01 24.57 18.78
C VAL A 274 -4.55 24.00 20.09
N LYS A 275 -4.24 24.62 21.24
CA LYS A 275 -4.78 24.19 22.53
C LYS A 275 -6.31 24.24 22.58
N VAL A 276 -6.91 25.31 22.04
CA VAL A 276 -8.38 25.42 21.91
C VAL A 276 -8.94 24.37 20.97
N ALA A 277 -8.30 24.12 19.82
CA ALA A 277 -8.73 23.09 18.87
C ALA A 277 -8.65 21.67 19.46
N MET A 278 -7.61 21.37 20.22
CA MET A 278 -7.42 20.08 20.92
C MET A 278 -8.46 19.87 22.01
N GLN A 279 -8.73 20.88 22.85
CA GLN A 279 -9.67 20.79 23.96
C GLN A 279 -11.14 20.92 23.55
N GLY A 280 -11.42 21.57 22.41
CA GLY A 280 -12.76 21.99 22.01
C GLY A 280 -13.21 23.26 22.77
N LYS A 281 -14.17 23.98 22.19
CA LYS A 281 -14.75 25.19 22.80
C LYS A 281 -16.14 25.50 22.23
N GLY A 282 -17.14 25.54 23.11
CA GLY A 282 -18.53 25.80 22.70
C GLY A 282 -19.04 24.73 21.73
N ALA A 283 -19.43 25.14 20.52
CA ALA A 283 -19.86 24.24 19.47
C ALA A 283 -18.71 23.49 18.75
N MET A 284 -17.45 23.87 18.98
CA MET A 284 -16.29 23.17 18.42
C MET A 284 -15.94 21.94 19.29
N PRO A 285 -16.08 20.71 18.80
CA PRO A 285 -15.72 19.51 19.56
C PRO A 285 -14.18 19.38 19.75
N PRO A 286 -13.72 18.58 20.73
CA PRO A 286 -12.30 18.27 20.92
C PRO A 286 -11.64 17.76 19.63
N LYS A 287 -10.37 18.13 19.43
CA LYS A 287 -9.61 17.94 18.18
C LYS A 287 -10.35 18.43 16.91
N GLY A 288 -11.23 19.42 17.02
CA GLY A 288 -12.09 19.87 15.93
C GLY A 288 -12.99 18.77 15.33
N GLY A 289 -13.22 17.67 16.05
CA GLY A 289 -13.97 16.50 15.59
C GLY A 289 -13.11 15.38 14.98
N ALA A 290 -11.82 15.63 14.76
CA ALA A 290 -10.88 14.63 14.27
C ALA A 290 -10.33 13.77 15.42
N ALA A 291 -11.14 12.84 15.94
CA ALA A 291 -10.81 12.02 17.11
C ALA A 291 -9.40 11.36 17.03
N ASN A 292 -9.02 10.92 15.83
CA ASN A 292 -7.77 10.21 15.56
C ASN A 292 -6.59 11.12 15.14
N ALA A 293 -6.78 12.44 15.01
CA ALA A 293 -5.70 13.35 14.67
C ALA A 293 -4.69 13.46 15.84
N SER A 294 -3.41 13.57 15.51
CA SER A 294 -2.36 13.96 16.45
C SER A 294 -2.41 15.47 16.74
N GLU A 295 -1.68 15.94 17.75
CA GLU A 295 -1.53 17.37 18.00
C GLU A 295 -0.83 18.08 16.83
N ASP A 296 0.12 17.40 16.18
CA ASP A 296 0.86 17.93 15.02
C ASP A 296 -0.04 18.06 13.78
N ASP A 297 -0.96 17.11 13.55
CA ASP A 297 -1.96 17.21 12.47
C ASP A 297 -2.91 18.40 12.71
N ILE A 298 -3.36 18.58 13.96
CA ILE A 298 -4.22 19.71 14.37
C ILE A 298 -3.46 21.03 14.23
N ARG A 299 -2.17 21.07 14.60
CA ARG A 299 -1.29 22.23 14.40
C ARG A 299 -1.16 22.58 12.92
N ALA A 300 -0.86 21.61 12.06
CA ALA A 300 -0.79 21.82 10.62
C ALA A 300 -2.11 22.35 10.04
N ALA A 301 -3.26 21.87 10.51
CA ALA A 301 -4.57 22.37 10.07
C ALA A 301 -4.85 23.81 10.58
N VAL A 302 -4.52 24.13 11.83
CA VAL A 302 -4.64 25.49 12.38
C VAL A 302 -3.74 26.45 11.60
N GLU A 303 -2.49 26.07 11.30
CA GLU A 303 -1.57 26.87 10.51
C GLU A 303 -2.07 27.09 9.08
N TYR A 304 -2.66 26.07 8.43
CA TYR A 304 -3.30 26.20 7.12
C TYR A 304 -4.45 27.23 7.15
N MET A 305 -5.34 27.14 8.15
CA MET A 305 -6.48 28.06 8.31
C MET A 305 -6.04 29.50 8.60
N VAL A 306 -5.04 29.66 9.47
CA VAL A 306 -4.41 30.95 9.80
C VAL A 306 -3.74 31.56 8.57
N ASN A 307 -3.00 30.77 7.79
CA ASN A 307 -2.32 31.25 6.59
C ASN A 307 -3.29 31.66 5.48
N ALA A 308 -4.44 31.00 5.37
CA ALA A 308 -5.51 31.42 4.45
C ALA A 308 -6.19 32.74 4.84
N ALA A 309 -6.07 33.17 6.10
CA ALA A 309 -6.71 34.36 6.64
C ALA A 309 -5.73 35.52 6.97
N LYS A 310 -4.45 35.40 6.59
CA LYS A 310 -3.45 36.49 6.58
C LYS A 310 -3.59 37.34 5.31
#